data_AF-A0A950UR62-F1
#
_entry.id   AF-A0A950UR62-F1
#
_cell.length_a   1.000
_cell.length_b   1.000
_cell.length_c   1.000
_cell.angle_alpha   90.00
_cell.angle_beta   90.00
_cell.angle_gamma   90.00
#
_symmetry.space_group_name_H-M   'P 1'
#
loop_
_entity.id
_entity.type
_entity.pdbx_description
1 polymer ?
#
loop_
_entity_poly.entity_id
_entity_poly.type
_entity_poly.pdbx_seq_one_letter_code
_entity_poly.pdbx_strand_id
1 'polypeptide(L)'
;FTTNPRPRLDVTSMVLRLLSLAVIGTISIANGYSAYRLFDQLLRGGVTDATRLLLTGGAIWLTNVIAFSLWYWEFDRGGPAARALAMRPYPDFQFPQMENPNLAPKDWEPYFVDYLYLSFTNALAFSPTDVMPLSRWAKLTMLAQSGVSLLLVLLVIARAVNILK
;
A
#
# COMPACT_ATOMS: atom_id res chain seq x y z
N PHE A 1 -13.05 32.03 -26.81
CA PHE A 1 -14.07 31.49 -25.90
C PHE A 1 -13.79 29.99 -25.78
N THR A 2 -13.30 29.42 -24.69
CA THR A 2 -13.66 29.56 -23.27
C THR A 2 -12.41 29.46 -22.39
N THR A 3 -12.25 30.38 -21.43
CA THR A 3 -11.27 30.26 -20.35
C THR A 3 -11.71 29.12 -19.44
N ASN A 4 -11.07 27.95 -19.55
CA ASN A 4 -11.29 26.84 -18.63
C ASN A 4 -10.89 27.29 -17.21
N PRO A 5 -11.82 27.48 -16.25
CA PRO A 5 -11.43 27.80 -14.90
C PRO A 5 -10.75 26.57 -14.32
N ARG A 6 -9.46 26.66 -14.01
CA ARG A 6 -8.75 25.59 -13.29
C ARG A 6 -9.60 25.24 -12.05
N PRO A 7 -10.06 23.99 -11.88
CA PRO A 7 -10.85 23.65 -10.72
C PRO A 7 -9.99 23.88 -9.48
N ARG A 8 -10.45 24.81 -8.63
CA ARG A 8 -9.77 25.13 -7.38
C ARG A 8 -10.07 24.00 -6.40
N LEU A 9 -9.02 23.34 -5.92
CA LEU A 9 -9.14 22.44 -4.78
C LEU A 9 -9.64 23.25 -3.59
N ASP A 10 -10.78 22.86 -3.01
CA ASP A 10 -11.32 23.50 -1.83
C ASP A 10 -10.36 23.31 -0.65
N VAL A 11 -10.27 24.30 0.25
CA VAL A 11 -9.40 24.27 1.44
C VAL A 11 -9.72 23.04 2.30
N THR A 12 -11.00 22.68 2.38
CA THR A 12 -11.50 21.47 3.04
C THR A 12 -10.82 20.19 2.52
N SER A 13 -10.66 20.07 1.20
CA SER A 13 -10.02 18.90 0.58
C SER A 13 -8.54 18.78 0.92
N MET A 14 -7.86 19.92 1.09
CA MET A 14 -6.45 19.97 1.45
C MET A 14 -6.21 19.58 2.90
N VAL A 15 -7.07 20.04 3.82
CA VAL A 15 -7.02 19.68 5.24
C VAL A 15 -7.30 18.18 5.43
N LEU A 16 -8.35 17.65 4.79
CA LEU A 16 -8.66 16.23 4.85
C LEU A 16 -7.51 15.37 4.33
N ARG A 17 -6.88 15.77 3.23
CA ARG A 17 -5.69 15.10 2.70
C ARG A 17 -4.54 15.13 3.70
N LEU A 18 -4.26 16.28 4.31
CA LEU A 18 -3.17 16.39 5.30
C LEU A 18 -3.43 15.51 6.52
N LEU A 19 -4.66 15.46 7.02
CA LEU A 19 -5.06 14.59 8.11
C LEU A 19 -4.93 13.11 7.74
N SER A 20 -5.38 12.73 6.54
CA SER A 20 -5.21 11.37 5.99
C SER A 20 -3.72 11.00 5.96
N LEU A 21 -2.87 11.85 5.39
CA LEU A 21 -1.42 11.65 5.35
C LEU A 21 -0.78 11.53 6.73
N ALA A 22 -1.22 12.33 7.71
CA ALA A 22 -0.74 12.25 9.08
C ALA A 22 -1.11 10.92 9.75
N VAL A 23 -2.35 10.46 9.56
CA VAL A 23 -2.82 9.16 10.08
C VAL A 23 -2.05 8.02 9.43
N ILE A 24 -1.93 8.02 8.11
CA ILE A 24 -1.19 6.98 7.36
C ILE A 24 0.28 6.96 7.79
N GLY A 25 0.91 8.13 7.92
CA GLY A 25 2.27 8.28 8.41
C GLY A 25 2.45 7.70 9.82
N THR A 26 1.52 8.00 10.72
CA THR A 26 1.54 7.48 12.10
C THR A 26 1.42 5.96 12.12
N ILE A 27 0.46 5.40 11.37
CA ILE A 27 0.27 3.95 11.24
C ILE A 27 1.54 3.30 10.67
N SER A 28 2.14 3.90 9.64
CA SER A 28 3.33 3.37 8.98
C SER A 28 4.54 3.34 9.92
N ILE A 29 4.74 4.40 10.71
CA ILE A 29 5.83 4.49 11.70
C ILE A 29 5.61 3.46 12.82
N ALA A 30 4.39 3.39 13.37
CA ALA A 30 4.05 2.44 14.43
C ALA A 30 4.20 0.98 13.97
N ASN A 31 3.77 0.68 12.74
CA ASN A 31 3.91 -0.65 12.16
C ASN A 31 5.37 -0.99 11.85
N GLY A 32 6.14 -0.04 11.32
CA GLY A 32 7.58 -0.21 11.09
C GLY A 32 8.36 -0.46 12.38
N TYR A 33 8.04 0.26 13.46
CA TYR A 33 8.61 0.00 14.78
C TYR A 33 8.25 -1.39 15.30
N SER A 34 7.00 -1.82 15.13
CA SER A 34 6.53 -3.14 15.52
C SER A 34 7.24 -4.26 14.75
N ALA A 35 7.40 -4.09 13.43
CA ALA A 35 8.16 -5.00 12.57
C ALA A 35 9.63 -5.09 12.99
N TYR A 36 10.27 -3.94 13.25
CA TYR A 36 11.66 -3.90 13.72
C TYR A 36 11.84 -4.64 15.06
N ARG A 37 10.96 -4.39 16.04
CA ARG A 37 11.03 -5.12 17.31
C ARG A 37 10.83 -6.62 17.13
N LEU A 38 9.90 -7.01 16.25
CA LEU A 38 9.66 -8.42 15.98
C LEU A 38 10.92 -9.06 15.36
N PHE A 39 11.61 -8.38 14.44
CA PHE A 39 12.88 -8.84 13.87
C PHE A 39 13.98 -8.97 14.94
N ASP A 40 14.16 -7.97 15.81
CA ASP A 40 15.15 -8.04 16.89
C ASP A 40 14.86 -9.22 17.85
N GLN A 41 13.60 -9.44 18.21
CA GLN A 41 13.18 -10.57 19.06
C GLN A 41 13.38 -11.93 18.38
N LEU A 42 13.11 -12.01 17.07
CA LEU A 42 13.30 -13.22 16.26
C LEU A 42 14.78 -13.60 16.18
N LEU A 43 15.65 -12.62 15.95
CA LEU A 43 17.10 -12.82 15.85
C LEU A 43 17.76 -13.16 17.19
N ARG A 44 17.27 -12.60 18.31
CA ARG A 44 17.77 -12.90 19.66
C ARG A 44 17.18 -14.16 20.28
N GLY A 45 16.24 -14.83 19.60
CA GLY A 45 15.62 -16.06 20.07
C GLY A 45 14.66 -15.88 21.25
N GLY A 46 14.14 -14.66 21.48
CA GLY A 46 13.29 -14.35 22.64
C GLY A 46 11.84 -14.82 22.54
N VAL A 47 11.44 -15.45 21.42
CA VAL A 47 10.06 -15.89 21.19
C VAL A 47 9.95 -17.41 21.41
N THR A 48 9.11 -17.80 22.36
CA THR A 48 8.88 -19.21 22.77
C THR A 48 7.50 -19.73 22.40
N ASP A 49 6.58 -18.87 21.96
CA ASP A 49 5.21 -19.22 21.58
C ASP A 49 5.00 -18.99 20.08
N ALA A 50 4.85 -20.09 19.33
CA ALA A 50 4.63 -20.06 17.89
C ALA A 50 3.27 -19.44 17.49
N THR A 51 2.22 -19.65 18.29
CA THR A 51 0.88 -19.12 17.98
C THR A 51 0.88 -17.61 18.12
N ARG A 52 1.42 -17.10 19.23
CA ARG A 52 1.55 -15.66 19.46
C ARG A 52 2.43 -14.99 18.41
N LEU A 53 3.49 -15.67 17.96
CA LEU A 53 4.35 -15.21 16.88
C LEU A 53 3.58 -15.05 15.57
N LEU A 54 2.83 -16.07 15.16
CA LEU A 54 2.05 -16.04 13.91
C LEU A 54 0.97 -14.95 13.94
N LEU A 55 0.26 -14.80 15.06
CA LEU A 55 -0.73 -13.74 15.24
C LEU A 55 -0.11 -12.34 15.16
N THR A 56 1.02 -12.13 15.85
CA THR A 56 1.72 -10.84 15.85
C THR A 56 2.29 -10.51 14.46
N GLY A 57 2.95 -11.48 13.83
CA GLY A 57 3.48 -11.34 12.47
C GLY A 57 2.38 -11.07 11.45
N GLY A 58 1.27 -11.81 11.53
CA GLY A 58 0.09 -11.62 10.67
C GLY A 58 -0.55 -10.24 10.85
N ALA A 59 -0.67 -9.74 12.08
CA ALA A 59 -1.20 -8.41 12.35
C ALA A 59 -0.31 -7.29 11.78
N ILE A 60 1.01 -7.40 11.95
CA ILE A 60 1.98 -6.46 11.38
C ILE A 60 1.93 -6.49 9.85
N TRP A 61 1.85 -7.68 9.27
CA TRP A 61 1.74 -7.86 7.83
C TRP A 61 0.46 -7.24 7.26
N LEU A 62 -0.69 -7.49 7.88
CA LEU A 62 -1.97 -6.93 7.47
C LEU A 62 -1.98 -5.40 7.59
N THR A 63 -1.41 -4.87 8.68
CA THR A 63 -1.26 -3.41 8.87
C THR A 63 -0.35 -2.80 7.81
N ASN A 64 0.70 -3.52 7.39
CA ASN A 64 1.58 -3.10 6.30
C ASN A 64 0.80 -2.98 4.98
N VAL A 65 -0.02 -3.99 4.66
CA VAL A 65 -0.90 -3.97 3.48
C VAL A 65 -1.84 -2.77 3.53
N ILE A 66 -2.55 -2.54 4.64
CA ILE A 66 -3.49 -1.43 4.77
C ILE A 66 -2.77 -0.08 4.61
N ALA A 67 -1.62 0.09 5.27
CA ALA A 67 -0.84 1.32 5.20
C ALA A 67 -0.38 1.63 3.75
N PHE A 68 0.16 0.65 3.04
CA PHE A 68 0.60 0.83 1.66
C PHE A 68 -0.58 1.04 0.69
N SER A 69 -1.72 0.38 0.91
CA SER A 69 -2.96 0.63 0.16
C SER A 69 -3.37 2.10 0.23
N LEU A 70 -3.30 2.68 1.44
CA LEU A 70 -3.62 4.09 1.67
C LEU A 70 -2.57 5.02 1.05
N TRP A 71 -1.28 4.70 1.13
CA TRP A 71 -0.24 5.46 0.43
C TRP A 71 -0.46 5.47 -1.09
N TYR A 72 -0.79 4.33 -1.69
CA TYR A 72 -1.06 4.26 -3.13
C TYR A 72 -2.31 5.06 -3.50
N TRP A 73 -3.37 4.95 -2.69
CA TRP A 73 -4.59 5.74 -2.87
C TRP A 73 -4.33 7.25 -2.81
N GLU A 74 -3.56 7.74 -1.83
CA GLU A 74 -3.35 9.18 -1.60
C GLU A 74 -2.35 9.85 -2.56
N PHE A 75 -1.46 9.06 -3.17
CA PHE A 75 -0.41 9.59 -4.05
C PHE A 75 -0.69 9.40 -5.53
N ASP A 76 -1.37 8.32 -5.93
CA ASP A 76 -1.66 8.10 -7.34
C ASP A 76 -2.43 9.27 -7.96
N ARG A 77 -1.96 9.72 -9.13
CA ARG A 77 -2.49 10.87 -9.89
C ARG A 77 -2.56 12.16 -9.07
N GLY A 78 -1.76 12.28 -8.02
CA GLY A 78 -1.72 13.44 -7.14
C GLY A 78 -2.84 13.49 -6.10
N GLY A 79 -3.53 12.36 -5.86
CA GLY A 79 -4.51 12.16 -4.79
C GLY A 79 -5.97 12.18 -5.26
N PRO A 80 -6.94 11.82 -4.39
CA PRO A 80 -8.33 11.57 -4.77
C PRO A 80 -9.03 12.77 -5.43
N ALA A 81 -8.81 13.97 -4.90
CA ALA A 81 -9.37 15.19 -5.46
C ALA A 81 -8.76 15.55 -6.83
N ALA A 82 -7.48 15.27 -7.04
CA ALA A 82 -6.84 15.49 -8.33
C ALA A 82 -7.28 14.45 -9.38
N ARG A 83 -7.58 13.22 -8.95
CA ARG A 83 -8.20 12.17 -9.78
C ARG A 83 -9.59 12.56 -10.26
N ALA A 84 -10.48 12.93 -9.34
CA ALA A 84 -11.86 13.31 -9.67
C ALA A 84 -11.94 14.54 -10.61
N LEU A 85 -10.95 15.43 -10.53
CA LEU A 85 -10.85 16.62 -11.38
C LEU A 85 -10.04 16.41 -12.66
N ALA A 86 -9.57 15.19 -12.94
CA ALA A 86 -8.71 14.85 -14.07
C ALA A 86 -7.49 15.79 -14.24
N MET A 87 -6.91 16.27 -13.13
CA MET A 87 -5.87 17.31 -13.12
C MET A 87 -4.51 16.79 -13.57
N ARG A 88 -4.26 15.47 -13.47
CA ARG A 88 -3.03 14.83 -13.94
C ARG A 88 -3.36 13.77 -15.00
N PRO A 89 -2.89 13.95 -16.25
CA PRO A 89 -3.21 13.03 -17.34
C PRO A 89 -2.45 11.70 -17.26
N TYR A 90 -1.30 11.67 -16.58
CA TYR A 90 -0.47 10.47 -16.48
C TYR A 90 -0.69 9.74 -15.14
N PRO A 91 -1.14 8.46 -15.15
CA PRO A 91 -1.27 7.65 -13.94
C PRO A 91 0.08 7.28 -13.32
N ASP A 92 0.11 7.07 -12.00
CA ASP A 92 1.27 6.47 -11.33
C ASP A 92 1.18 4.93 -11.36
N PHE A 93 -0.05 4.39 -11.34
CA PHE A 93 -0.37 2.97 -11.54
C PHE A 93 -1.29 2.76 -12.74
N GLN A 94 -0.91 1.82 -13.61
CA GLN A 94 -1.71 1.39 -14.75
C GLN A 94 -2.47 0.12 -14.40
N PHE A 95 -3.78 0.24 -14.24
CA PHE A 95 -4.68 -0.88 -13.97
C PHE A 95 -5.14 -1.55 -15.26
N PRO A 96 -5.49 -2.85 -15.26
CA PRO A 96 -5.93 -3.58 -16.45
C PRO A 96 -7.11 -2.91 -17.18
N GLN A 97 -8.03 -2.31 -16.44
CA GLN A 97 -9.20 -1.58 -16.95
C GLN A 97 -8.80 -0.35 -17.79
N MET A 98 -7.60 0.19 -17.58
CA MET A 98 -7.06 1.29 -18.38
C MET A 98 -6.48 0.82 -19.72
N GLU A 99 -6.07 -0.45 -19.83
CA GLU A 99 -5.48 -1.02 -21.05
C GLU A 99 -6.54 -1.45 -22.06
N ASN A 100 -7.66 -2.00 -21.57
CA ASN A 100 -8.75 -2.46 -22.41
C ASN A 100 -10.07 -1.75 -22.09
N PRO A 101 -10.34 -0.59 -22.73
CA PRO A 101 -11.58 0.16 -22.53
C PRO A 101 -12.85 -0.62 -22.88
N ASN A 102 -12.76 -1.73 -23.63
CA ASN A 102 -13.92 -2.56 -23.95
C ASN A 102 -14.32 -3.49 -22.80
N LEU A 103 -13.44 -3.69 -21.81
CA LEU A 103 -13.67 -4.51 -20.62
C LEU A 103 -13.94 -3.68 -19.36
N ALA A 104 -14.03 -2.36 -19.49
CA ALA A 104 -14.27 -1.43 -18.39
C ALA A 104 -15.45 -0.50 -18.71
N PRO A 105 -16.20 -0.04 -17.69
CA PRO A 105 -17.13 1.07 -17.86
C PRO A 105 -16.44 2.31 -18.47
N LYS A 106 -17.17 3.10 -19.28
CA LYS A 106 -16.62 4.29 -19.95
C LYS A 106 -16.01 5.33 -18.98
N ASP A 107 -16.60 5.43 -17.79
CA ASP A 107 -16.18 6.36 -16.75
C ASP A 107 -15.48 5.63 -15.59
N TRP A 108 -14.83 4.50 -15.89
CA TRP A 108 -14.11 3.74 -14.87
C TRP A 108 -12.97 4.56 -14.28
N GLU A 109 -12.89 4.56 -12.96
CA GLU A 109 -11.78 5.08 -12.19
C GLU A 109 -11.42 4.09 -11.07
N PRO A 110 -10.14 4.02 -10.65
CA PRO A 110 -9.75 3.13 -9.57
C PRO A 110 -10.32 3.64 -8.25
N TYR A 111 -11.00 2.76 -7.52
CA TYR A 111 -11.49 2.95 -6.16
C TYR A 111 -10.48 2.42 -5.15
N PHE A 112 -10.68 2.74 -3.86
CA PHE A 112 -9.77 2.30 -2.80
C PHE A 112 -9.51 0.79 -2.80
N VAL A 113 -10.54 -0.01 -3.12
CA VAL A 113 -10.42 -1.48 -3.17
C VAL A 113 -9.41 -1.95 -4.22
N ASP A 114 -9.23 -1.22 -5.33
CA ASP A 114 -8.23 -1.56 -6.35
C ASP A 114 -6.80 -1.40 -5.80
N TYR A 115 -6.58 -0.38 -4.96
CA TYR A 115 -5.29 -0.18 -4.28
C TYR A 115 -5.07 -1.14 -3.12
N LEU A 116 -6.14 -1.55 -2.43
CA LEU A 116 -6.09 -2.60 -1.43
C LEU A 116 -5.69 -3.93 -2.06
N TYR A 117 -6.30 -4.27 -3.18
CA TYR A 117 -5.95 -5.45 -3.96
C TYR A 117 -4.50 -5.38 -4.42
N LEU A 118 -4.07 -4.28 -5.07
CA LEU A 118 -2.68 -4.02 -5.45
C LEU A 118 -1.69 -4.20 -4.29
N SER A 119 -1.99 -3.61 -3.13
CA SER A 119 -1.10 -3.66 -1.98
C SER A 119 -1.02 -5.08 -1.40
N PHE A 120 -2.16 -5.77 -1.30
CA PHE A 120 -2.23 -7.14 -0.81
C PHE A 120 -1.44 -8.09 -1.72
N THR A 121 -1.63 -7.97 -3.03
CA THR A 121 -0.95 -8.79 -4.03
C THR A 121 0.55 -8.53 -4.08
N ASN A 122 0.97 -7.25 -4.01
CA ASN A 122 2.38 -6.87 -3.92
C ASN A 122 3.05 -7.36 -2.63
N ALA A 123 2.31 -7.37 -1.50
CA ALA A 123 2.82 -7.89 -0.23
C ALA A 123 2.96 -9.42 -0.20
N LEU A 124 2.14 -10.16 -0.95
CA LEU A 124 2.24 -11.61 -1.05
C LEU A 124 3.37 -12.07 -1.99
N ALA A 125 3.79 -11.23 -2.93
CA ALA A 125 4.80 -11.56 -3.95
C ALA A 125 4.45 -12.79 -4.85
N PHE A 126 3.20 -13.27 -4.81
CA PHE A 126 2.69 -14.41 -5.60
C PHE A 126 1.65 -14.03 -6.66
N SER A 127 1.44 -12.73 -6.91
CA SER A 127 0.34 -12.26 -7.75
C SER A 127 0.61 -12.32 -9.25
N PRO A 128 -0.42 -12.48 -10.10
CA PRO A 128 -0.37 -11.96 -11.46
C PRO A 128 -0.08 -10.45 -11.36
N THR A 129 1.04 -10.00 -11.92
CA THR A 129 1.41 -8.57 -11.95
C THR A 129 0.50 -7.84 -12.94
N ASP A 130 -0.72 -7.55 -12.52
CA ASP A 130 -1.79 -6.97 -13.35
C ASP A 130 -1.78 -5.44 -13.33
N VAL A 131 -1.31 -4.83 -12.24
CA VAL A 131 -1.14 -3.37 -12.14
C VAL A 131 0.34 -3.00 -12.31
N MET A 132 0.65 -2.17 -13.31
CA MET A 132 2.02 -1.72 -13.58
C MET A 132 2.36 -0.40 -12.86
N PRO A 133 3.47 -0.33 -12.10
CA PRO A 133 3.98 0.93 -11.56
C PRO A 133 4.69 1.73 -12.65
N LEU A 134 4.11 2.87 -13.04
CA LEU A 134 4.66 3.74 -14.09
C LEU A 134 5.66 4.75 -13.53
N SER A 135 5.36 5.33 -12.37
CA SER A 135 6.20 6.37 -11.77
C SER A 135 7.36 5.79 -10.95
N ARG A 136 8.42 6.59 -10.77
CA ARG A 136 9.61 6.16 -10.02
C ARG A 136 9.30 5.87 -8.55
N TRP A 137 8.44 6.68 -7.92
CA TRP A 137 8.07 6.49 -6.53
C TRP A 137 7.21 5.22 -6.36
N ALA A 138 6.30 4.93 -7.30
CA ALA A 138 5.49 3.71 -7.29
C ALA A 138 6.39 2.47 -7.33
N LYS A 139 7.40 2.46 -8.23
CA LYS A 139 8.40 1.38 -8.31
C LYS A 139 9.15 1.18 -6.99
N LEU A 140 9.66 2.26 -6.40
CA LEU A 140 10.42 2.19 -5.16
C LEU A 140 9.58 1.77 -3.95
N THR A 141 8.35 2.27 -3.85
CA THR A 141 7.43 1.93 -2.75
C THR A 141 6.90 0.50 -2.86
N MET A 142 6.60 0.02 -4.07
CA MET A 142 6.28 -1.41 -4.29
C MET A 142 7.46 -2.32 -3.95
N LEU A 143 8.69 -1.92 -4.33
CA LEU A 143 9.90 -2.64 -3.97
C LEU A 143 10.09 -2.70 -2.45
N ALA A 144 9.92 -1.57 -1.76
CA ALA A 144 10.04 -1.50 -0.31
C ALA A 144 8.98 -2.36 0.39
N GLN A 145 7.71 -2.26 -0.03
CA GLN A 145 6.61 -3.02 0.55
C GLN A 145 6.84 -4.53 0.40
N SER A 146 7.13 -5.00 -0.81
CA SER A 146 7.35 -6.42 -1.09
C SER A 146 8.56 -6.96 -0.34
N GLY A 147 9.66 -6.19 -0.27
CA GLY A 147 10.85 -6.55 0.52
C GLY A 147 10.55 -6.70 2.02
N VAL A 148 9.85 -5.74 2.62
CA VAL A 148 9.46 -5.80 4.04
C VAL A 148 8.53 -6.99 4.31
N SER A 149 7.51 -7.18 3.47
CA SER A 149 6.56 -8.29 3.61
C SER A 149 7.24 -9.64 3.46
N LEU A 150 8.15 -9.80 2.50
CA LEU A 150 8.92 -11.02 2.31
C LEU A 150 9.76 -11.36 3.54
N LEU A 151 10.53 -10.39 4.06
CA LEU A 151 11.33 -10.58 5.26
C LEU A 151 10.48 -10.98 6.46
N LEU A 152 9.33 -10.32 6.63
CA LEU A 152 8.40 -10.61 7.71
C LEU A 152 7.87 -12.04 7.66
N VAL A 153 7.36 -12.46 6.51
CA VAL A 153 6.82 -13.81 6.32
C VAL A 153 7.90 -14.87 6.52
N LEU A 154 9.08 -14.70 5.91
CA LEU A 154 10.18 -15.66 6.00
C LEU A 154 10.66 -15.85 7.45
N LEU A 155 10.89 -14.76 8.19
CA LEU A 155 11.39 -14.85 9.56
C LEU A 155 10.34 -15.43 10.52
N VAL A 156 9.07 -15.06 10.36
CA VAL A 156 7.97 -15.60 11.17
C VAL A 156 7.83 -17.11 10.95
N ILE A 157 7.82 -17.57 9.70
CA ILE A 157 7.73 -19.01 9.38
C ILE A 157 8.96 -19.76 9.90
N ALA A 158 10.17 -19.26 9.62
CA ALA A 158 11.41 -19.91 10.05
C ALA A 158 11.45 -20.12 11.56
N ARG A 159 11.05 -19.10 12.35
CA ARG A 159 11.01 -19.23 13.80
C ARG A 159 9.86 -20.11 14.28
N ALA A 160 8.66 -20.01 13.69
CA ALA A 160 7.53 -20.85 14.08
C ALA A 160 7.88 -22.34 13.94
N VAL A 161 8.53 -22.72 12.83
CA VAL A 161 9.04 -24.09 12.61
C VAL A 161 10.10 -24.47 13.64
N ASN A 162 11.00 -23.56 14.00
CA ASN A 162 12.04 -23.82 15.00
C ASN A 162 11.49 -23.98 16.43
N ILE A 163 10.33 -23.39 16.75
CA ILE A 163 9.68 -23.54 18.06
C ILE A 163 8.90 -24.86 18.16
N LEU A 164 8.39 -25.38 17.04
CA LEU A 164 7.59 -26.62 17.00
C LEU A 164 8.45 -27.90 16.97
N LYS A 165 9.77 -27.78 16.79
CA LYS A 165 10.73 -28.88 16.90
C LYS A 165 11.26 -28.98 18.33
#